data_AF-A0A960AS24-F1
#
_entry.id   AF-A0A960AS24-F1
#
_cell.length_a   1.000
_cell.length_b   1.000
_cell.length_c   1.000
_cell.angle_alpha   90.00
_cell.angle_beta   90.00
_cell.angle_gamma   90.00
#
_symmetry.space_group_name_H-M   'P 1'
#
loop_
_entity.id
_entity.type
_entity.pdbx_description
1 polymer ?
#
loop_
_entity_poly.entity_id
_entity_poly.type
_entity_poly.pdbx_seq_one_letter_code
_entity_poly.pdbx_strand_id
1 'polypeptide(L)'
;MRPSQTVLRSAVMAMAMGLLAAPMASADIGDNRPPGADETVWRNYVEGYQEQPDWSPKGTIIADSGFRAHPNGFSFFNTGVPDSFNNAMFGSPLTGPRNLDADSMRSLMGKRVCVERKASGTCTLTLAAQQWMASANDSMAGGHCFGFASTAAELFTGMLQVPRFQPGIQQTYDLALRAPISRQIARNMASQYAMNVMDYRTSPKRAVELLKRSLSPGSTPYTLFILWGGGGHAVTPYAVFDKGEGLYDIGVYDNNYPDADRAIRVNTNTNTYKYLVMTDPSGEPDIASEVIGLVPTEVIAGKQSCPFCPGANETTVQLTPVKSRVPIKTRITDLDGKKIPKVVVNKPTNPWRPGRKWEFPTYTVPPRQEFVVSIDARRSKRSVRTNVLAATGQFTIGTQGAVIPARAVGAVGLVPNKGLIVYGSQKGSDLGSLIFVDALPTMQVEVQATTGSTGDPFLLGQLKERAKKVRIFTPDGQQGRAEASAVLVYANKRGRSMMLEAQASTGLPRNGRLVMDYSKWSPKKPRGIRAFVTARGNKTPVRLQIGKSPA
;
A
#
# COMPACT_ATOMS: atom_id res chain seq x y z
N MET A 1 -64.91 -23.10 -80.23
CA MET A 1 -64.57 -22.63 -78.88
C MET A 1 -63.44 -23.50 -78.32
N ARG A 2 -62.25 -22.92 -78.14
CA ARG A 2 -61.16 -23.47 -77.30
C ARG A 2 -61.47 -23.17 -75.82
N PRO A 3 -60.91 -23.91 -74.86
CA PRO A 3 -59.63 -23.56 -74.24
C PRO A 3 -58.78 -24.82 -73.98
N SER A 4 -57.56 -24.82 -73.46
CA SER A 4 -56.43 -23.88 -73.34
C SER A 4 -55.34 -24.71 -72.65
N GLN A 5 -54.11 -24.57 -73.12
CA GLN A 5 -52.91 -25.13 -72.49
C GLN A 5 -52.72 -24.57 -71.07
N THR A 6 -52.09 -25.33 -70.18
CA THR A 6 -51.38 -24.76 -69.02
C THR A 6 -50.02 -25.41 -68.90
N VAL A 7 -49.01 -24.55 -69.06
CA VAL A 7 -47.58 -24.82 -69.08
C VAL A 7 -47.05 -24.88 -67.65
N LEU A 8 -46.25 -25.90 -67.37
CA LEU A 8 -45.48 -26.06 -66.14
C LEU A 8 -44.38 -24.96 -66.09
N ARG A 9 -44.48 -24.02 -65.15
CA ARG A 9 -43.40 -23.06 -64.82
C ARG A 9 -42.73 -23.48 -63.52
N SER A 10 -41.50 -23.96 -63.64
CA SER A 10 -40.60 -24.18 -62.50
C SER A 10 -40.15 -22.83 -61.94
N ALA A 11 -40.53 -22.54 -60.70
CA ALA A 11 -40.01 -21.39 -59.95
C ALA A 11 -38.72 -21.81 -59.23
N VAL A 12 -37.61 -21.18 -59.60
CA VAL A 12 -36.35 -21.24 -58.85
C VAL A 12 -36.52 -20.36 -57.61
N MET A 13 -36.53 -21.00 -56.44
CA MET A 13 -36.62 -20.32 -55.15
C MET A 13 -35.23 -19.81 -54.77
N ALA A 14 -35.00 -18.51 -54.92
CA ALA A 14 -33.79 -17.85 -54.43
C ALA A 14 -33.83 -17.81 -52.89
N MET A 15 -32.99 -18.65 -52.27
CA MET A 15 -32.83 -18.69 -50.82
C MET A 15 -31.97 -17.50 -50.39
N ALA A 16 -32.60 -16.42 -49.94
CA ALA A 16 -31.91 -15.32 -49.28
C ALA A 16 -31.40 -15.80 -47.91
N MET A 17 -30.12 -16.16 -47.83
CA MET A 17 -29.43 -16.31 -46.54
C MET A 17 -29.31 -14.93 -45.91
N GLY A 18 -30.26 -14.58 -45.05
CA GLY A 18 -30.09 -13.49 -44.12
C GLY A 18 -28.91 -13.79 -43.21
N LEU A 19 -27.83 -13.02 -43.34
CA LEU A 19 -26.80 -12.89 -42.32
C LEU A 19 -27.48 -12.36 -41.05
N LEU A 20 -27.87 -13.26 -40.16
CA LEU A 20 -28.27 -12.92 -38.80
C LEU A 20 -27.03 -12.35 -38.12
N ALA A 21 -26.97 -11.02 -38.03
CA ALA A 21 -26.06 -10.34 -37.13
C ALA A 21 -26.30 -10.92 -35.72
N ALA A 22 -25.24 -11.45 -35.10
CA ALA A 22 -25.30 -11.86 -33.70
C ALA A 22 -25.82 -10.67 -32.87
N PRO A 23 -26.79 -10.88 -31.95
CA PRO A 23 -27.32 -9.80 -31.14
C PRO A 23 -26.15 -9.13 -30.41
N MET A 24 -26.07 -7.79 -30.50
CA MET A 24 -25.16 -7.03 -29.64
C MET A 24 -25.51 -7.40 -28.20
N ALA A 25 -24.54 -7.94 -27.45
CA ALA A 25 -24.74 -8.15 -26.02
C ALA A 25 -25.11 -6.79 -25.42
N SER A 26 -26.34 -6.66 -24.92
CA SER A 26 -26.75 -5.46 -24.20
C SER A 26 -25.86 -5.36 -22.97
N ALA A 27 -25.08 -4.28 -22.87
CA ALA A 27 -24.35 -3.97 -21.65
C ALA A 27 -25.33 -3.90 -20.48
N ASP A 28 -24.99 -4.50 -19.34
CA ASP A 28 -25.77 -4.34 -18.13
C ASP A 28 -25.63 -2.88 -17.65
N ILE A 29 -26.71 -2.12 -17.75
CA ILE A 29 -26.74 -0.71 -17.33
C ILE A 29 -26.96 -0.56 -15.81
N GLY A 30 -26.89 -1.67 -15.07
CA GLY A 30 -27.20 -1.76 -13.66
C GLY A 30 -28.70 -1.89 -13.40
N ASP A 31 -29.02 -2.08 -12.11
CA ASP A 31 -30.32 -2.34 -11.45
C ASP A 31 -30.39 -3.70 -10.75
N ASN A 32 -29.28 -4.44 -10.64
CA ASN A 32 -29.22 -5.65 -9.83
C ASN A 32 -29.05 -5.28 -8.36
N ARG A 33 -30.14 -4.92 -7.67
CA ARG A 33 -30.07 -4.46 -6.27
C ARG A 33 -29.29 -5.45 -5.38
N PRO A 34 -28.16 -5.02 -4.77
CA PRO A 34 -27.36 -5.89 -3.92
C PRO A 34 -28.12 -6.38 -2.68
N PRO A 35 -27.83 -7.60 -2.19
CA PRO A 35 -28.37 -8.07 -0.92
C PRO A 35 -28.04 -7.12 0.23
N GLY A 36 -29.07 -6.66 0.95
CA GLY A 36 -28.91 -5.76 2.10
C GLY A 36 -28.68 -4.29 1.77
N ALA A 37 -28.76 -3.90 0.50
CA ALA A 37 -28.74 -2.50 0.09
C ALA A 37 -30.03 -1.76 0.50
N ASP A 38 -29.90 -0.54 1.02
CA ASP A 38 -31.03 0.38 1.19
C ASP A 38 -31.68 0.69 -0.17
N GLU A 39 -32.97 0.41 -0.31
CA GLU A 39 -33.67 0.52 -1.59
C GLU A 39 -33.69 1.95 -2.16
N THR A 40 -33.80 2.95 -1.30
CA THR A 40 -33.90 4.36 -1.74
C THR A 40 -32.54 4.86 -2.19
N VAL A 41 -31.49 4.58 -1.41
CA VAL A 41 -30.12 4.94 -1.78
C VAL A 41 -29.70 4.21 -3.06
N TRP A 42 -30.06 2.93 -3.21
CA TRP A 42 -29.79 2.15 -4.43
C TRP A 42 -30.46 2.77 -5.64
N ARG A 43 -31.76 3.04 -5.56
CA ARG A 43 -32.52 3.64 -6.66
C ARG A 43 -31.92 4.99 -7.08
N ASN A 44 -31.60 5.86 -6.12
CA ASN A 44 -30.97 7.14 -6.43
C ASN A 44 -29.60 6.99 -7.11
N TYR A 45 -28.82 5.97 -6.71
CA TYR A 45 -27.55 5.64 -7.36
C TYR A 45 -27.77 5.16 -8.80
N VAL A 46 -28.72 4.26 -9.02
CA VAL A 46 -29.05 3.74 -10.36
C VAL A 46 -29.57 4.85 -11.26
N GLU A 47 -30.50 5.69 -10.78
CA GLU A 47 -31.04 6.84 -11.52
C GLU A 47 -29.92 7.81 -11.92
N GLY A 48 -29.07 8.23 -10.98
CA GLY A 48 -27.94 9.14 -11.27
C GLY A 48 -26.90 8.52 -12.22
N TYR A 49 -26.76 7.19 -12.24
CA TYR A 49 -25.90 6.49 -13.20
C TYR A 49 -26.54 6.39 -14.60
N GLN A 50 -27.83 6.08 -14.68
CA GLN A 50 -28.56 5.97 -15.95
C GLN A 50 -28.65 7.31 -16.69
N GLU A 51 -28.51 8.44 -16.00
CA GLU A 51 -28.28 9.77 -16.59
C GLU A 51 -26.90 9.95 -17.26
N GLN A 52 -26.00 8.96 -17.17
CA GLN A 52 -24.70 8.90 -17.87
C GLN A 52 -24.66 7.78 -18.94
N PRO A 53 -25.64 7.70 -19.87
CA PRO A 53 -25.90 6.51 -20.71
C PRO A 53 -24.80 6.22 -21.76
N ASP A 54 -23.78 7.07 -21.86
CA ASP A 54 -22.83 7.05 -22.97
C ASP A 54 -21.60 6.18 -22.73
N TRP A 55 -21.34 5.72 -21.52
CA TRP A 55 -20.10 4.98 -21.18
C TRP A 55 -20.29 3.47 -21.04
N SER A 56 -21.41 2.93 -21.50
CA SER A 56 -21.56 1.51 -21.76
C SER A 56 -20.73 1.06 -22.99
N PRO A 57 -20.25 -0.19 -23.03
CA PRO A 57 -19.56 -0.71 -24.19
C PRO A 57 -20.41 -0.71 -25.47
N LYS A 58 -19.83 -0.26 -26.58
CA LYS A 58 -20.47 -0.24 -27.91
C LYS A 58 -19.57 -0.95 -28.94
N GLY A 59 -20.18 -1.54 -29.97
CA GLY A 59 -19.48 -2.21 -31.07
C GLY A 59 -19.60 -3.73 -31.04
N THR A 60 -18.82 -4.41 -31.89
CA THR A 60 -18.80 -5.88 -31.99
C THR A 60 -17.75 -6.45 -31.04
N ILE A 61 -18.12 -7.39 -30.17
CA ILE A 61 -17.17 -8.07 -29.30
C ILE A 61 -16.16 -8.86 -30.15
N ILE A 62 -14.88 -8.61 -29.93
CA ILE A 62 -13.77 -9.29 -30.63
C ILE A 62 -12.82 -10.03 -29.68
N ALA A 63 -13.00 -9.86 -28.37
CA ALA A 63 -12.38 -10.67 -27.32
C ALA A 63 -13.22 -10.53 -26.03
N ASP A 64 -13.44 -11.63 -25.31
CA ASP A 64 -14.31 -11.65 -24.12
C ASP A 64 -13.85 -12.71 -23.12
N SER A 65 -13.80 -12.30 -21.86
CA SER A 65 -13.52 -13.17 -20.72
C SER A 65 -14.74 -13.91 -20.20
N GLY A 66 -15.95 -13.42 -20.50
CA GLY A 66 -17.19 -13.82 -19.84
C GLY A 66 -17.39 -13.18 -18.46
N PHE A 67 -16.45 -12.36 -17.96
CA PHE A 67 -16.65 -11.57 -16.74
C PHE A 67 -17.65 -10.44 -17.02
N ARG A 68 -18.58 -10.19 -16.10
CA ARG A 68 -19.48 -9.03 -16.07
C ARG A 68 -19.58 -8.43 -14.68
N ALA A 69 -19.94 -7.14 -14.58
CA ALA A 69 -20.06 -6.44 -13.29
C ALA A 69 -20.99 -7.19 -12.33
N HIS A 70 -22.20 -7.52 -12.78
CA HIS A 70 -23.04 -8.55 -12.18
C HIS A 70 -22.94 -9.86 -12.99
N PRO A 71 -22.75 -11.05 -12.36
CA PRO A 71 -22.57 -11.30 -10.93
C PRO A 71 -21.09 -11.47 -10.51
N ASN A 72 -20.11 -11.11 -11.36
CA ASN A 72 -18.71 -11.48 -11.12
C ASN A 72 -17.91 -10.42 -10.35
N GLY A 73 -18.33 -9.16 -10.41
CA GLY A 73 -17.81 -8.05 -9.61
C GLY A 73 -18.35 -8.05 -8.18
N PHE A 74 -17.77 -7.22 -7.32
CA PHE A 74 -18.36 -6.92 -6.02
C PHE A 74 -19.52 -5.95 -6.21
N SER A 75 -20.57 -6.12 -5.43
CA SER A 75 -21.75 -5.24 -5.39
C SER A 75 -21.57 -3.99 -4.53
N PHE A 76 -20.55 -3.97 -3.68
CA PHE A 76 -20.21 -2.85 -2.83
C PHE A 76 -19.14 -1.97 -3.48
N PHE A 77 -19.17 -0.69 -3.14
CA PHE A 77 -18.34 0.34 -3.75
C PHE A 77 -16.91 0.25 -3.25
N ASN A 78 -15.98 0.70 -4.10
CA ASN A 78 -14.66 1.10 -3.69
C ASN A 78 -14.73 1.97 -2.42
N THR A 79 -13.88 1.66 -1.45
CA THR A 79 -13.95 2.21 -0.10
C THR A 79 -12.77 3.12 0.21
N GLY A 80 -13.04 4.24 0.87
CA GLY A 80 -12.06 5.18 1.42
C GLY A 80 -12.47 5.59 2.84
N VAL A 81 -11.76 6.52 3.48
CA VAL A 81 -12.13 7.02 4.81
C VAL A 81 -12.37 8.53 4.78
N PRO A 82 -13.60 9.00 5.08
CA PRO A 82 -14.77 8.23 5.52
C PRO A 82 -15.42 7.40 4.40
N ASP A 83 -15.95 6.22 4.73
CA ASP A 83 -16.61 5.29 3.79
C ASP A 83 -18.09 5.62 3.62
N SER A 84 -18.38 6.80 3.06
CA SER A 84 -19.74 7.34 3.02
C SER A 84 -20.71 6.52 2.15
N PHE A 85 -20.23 5.95 1.03
CA PHE A 85 -21.09 5.21 0.09
C PHE A 85 -21.57 3.91 0.67
N ASN A 86 -20.63 3.07 1.12
CA ASN A 86 -21.01 1.82 1.72
C ASN A 86 -21.74 2.02 3.06
N ASN A 87 -21.48 3.13 3.78
CA ASN A 87 -22.25 3.48 4.98
C ASN A 87 -23.70 3.80 4.64
N ALA A 88 -23.96 4.67 3.67
CA ALA A 88 -25.31 5.00 3.24
C ALA A 88 -26.02 3.77 2.65
N MET A 89 -25.29 2.95 1.90
CA MET A 89 -25.85 1.82 1.15
C MET A 89 -26.12 0.59 2.02
N PHE A 90 -25.20 0.25 2.92
CA PHE A 90 -25.19 -1.01 3.67
C PHE A 90 -25.07 -0.82 5.18
N GLY A 91 -25.05 0.41 5.69
CA GLY A 91 -24.82 0.70 7.10
C GLY A 91 -23.40 0.38 7.59
N SER A 92 -22.41 0.24 6.69
CA SER A 92 -21.03 -0.07 7.08
C SER A 92 -20.40 1.07 7.91
N PRO A 93 -19.42 0.81 8.80
CA PRO A 93 -18.79 1.87 9.56
C PRO A 93 -18.11 2.92 8.68
N LEU A 94 -18.29 4.21 8.99
CA LEU A 94 -17.59 5.31 8.31
C LEU A 94 -16.06 5.22 8.42
N THR A 95 -15.54 4.47 9.39
CA THR A 95 -14.09 4.19 9.51
C THR A 95 -13.57 3.26 8.42
N GLY A 96 -14.43 2.74 7.55
CA GLY A 96 -14.11 1.80 6.50
C GLY A 96 -13.92 0.37 7.01
N PRO A 97 -13.70 -0.59 6.09
CA PRO A 97 -13.47 -1.98 6.45
C PRO A 97 -12.07 -2.19 7.04
N ARG A 98 -11.80 -3.42 7.50
CA ARG A 98 -10.48 -3.78 8.04
C ARG A 98 -9.46 -3.95 6.90
N ASN A 99 -8.35 -3.19 6.94
CA ASN A 99 -7.30 -3.14 5.90
C ASN A 99 -6.22 -4.24 6.02
N LEU A 100 -4.92 -3.98 6.09
CA LEU A 100 -3.91 -5.02 6.34
C LEU A 100 -3.82 -5.39 7.83
N ASP A 101 -3.48 -6.65 8.09
CA ASP A 101 -2.95 -7.13 9.37
C ASP A 101 -1.66 -7.95 9.17
N ALA A 102 -1.19 -8.61 10.24
CA ALA A 102 0.03 -9.40 10.21
C ALA A 102 -0.03 -10.58 9.21
N ASP A 103 -1.20 -11.19 9.03
CA ASP A 103 -1.39 -12.28 8.09
C ASP A 103 -1.45 -11.76 6.65
N SER A 104 -2.13 -10.63 6.40
CA SER A 104 -2.08 -9.94 5.12
C SER A 104 -0.63 -9.57 4.74
N MET A 105 0.14 -9.04 5.69
CA MET A 105 1.55 -8.69 5.48
C MET A 105 2.40 -9.93 5.15
N ARG A 106 2.20 -11.05 5.86
CA ARG A 106 2.89 -12.31 5.59
C ARG A 106 2.50 -12.89 4.24
N SER A 107 1.24 -12.78 3.84
CA SER A 107 0.77 -13.17 2.51
C SER A 107 1.40 -12.31 1.41
N LEU A 108 1.42 -10.99 1.61
CA LEU A 108 1.95 -10.02 0.65
C LEU A 108 3.47 -10.16 0.44
N MET A 109 4.25 -10.19 1.52
CA MET A 109 5.72 -10.03 1.48
C MET A 109 6.49 -11.24 2.00
N GLY A 110 5.77 -12.30 2.42
CA GLY A 110 6.35 -13.54 2.90
C GLY A 110 6.79 -13.50 4.37
N LYS A 111 7.27 -14.65 4.84
CA LYS A 111 7.55 -14.92 6.27
C LYS A 111 8.53 -13.96 6.97
N ARG A 112 9.36 -13.21 6.22
CA ARG A 112 10.40 -12.34 6.80
C ARG A 112 9.84 -11.08 7.44
N VAL A 113 8.58 -10.74 7.20
CA VAL A 113 7.89 -9.66 7.93
C VAL A 113 7.60 -10.04 9.39
N CYS A 114 7.56 -11.34 9.71
CA CYS A 114 7.33 -11.85 11.06
C CYS A 114 8.66 -12.16 11.76
N VAL A 115 8.77 -11.85 13.05
CA VAL A 115 9.93 -12.20 13.91
C VAL A 115 10.14 -13.72 13.94
N GLU A 116 9.06 -14.50 13.92
CA GLU A 116 9.08 -15.98 13.90
C GLU A 116 9.72 -16.55 12.62
N ARG A 117 9.71 -15.78 11.52
CA ARG A 117 10.12 -16.23 10.17
C ARG A 117 9.44 -17.51 9.70
N LYS A 118 8.18 -17.72 10.10
CA LYS A 118 7.34 -18.87 9.71
C LYS A 118 6.37 -18.54 8.60
N ALA A 119 6.08 -19.55 7.77
CA ALA A 119 5.10 -19.44 6.70
C ALA A 119 3.65 -19.42 7.21
N SER A 120 3.39 -19.96 8.40
CA SER A 120 2.06 -20.04 9.03
C SER A 120 2.14 -19.97 10.56
N GLY A 121 0.99 -19.84 11.23
CA GLY A 121 0.87 -19.67 12.68
C GLY A 121 1.02 -18.21 13.13
N THR A 122 1.41 -17.97 14.37
CA THR A 122 1.65 -16.62 14.90
C THR A 122 2.61 -15.82 14.02
N CYS A 123 2.29 -14.54 13.78
CA CYS A 123 3.14 -13.58 13.10
C CYS A 123 3.23 -12.29 13.92
N THR A 124 4.27 -12.17 14.75
CA THR A 124 4.62 -10.90 15.35
C THR A 124 5.40 -10.10 14.33
N LEU A 125 4.81 -9.03 13.79
CA LEU A 125 5.48 -8.21 12.78
C LEU A 125 6.75 -7.56 13.32
N THR A 126 7.80 -7.55 12.50
CA THR A 126 8.98 -6.71 12.73
C THR A 126 8.59 -5.23 12.72
N LEU A 127 9.34 -4.37 13.41
CA LEU A 127 8.99 -2.94 13.50
C LEU A 127 8.89 -2.28 12.11
N ALA A 128 9.81 -2.61 11.20
CA ALA A 128 9.79 -2.09 9.84
C ALA A 128 8.52 -2.55 9.08
N ALA A 129 8.10 -3.81 9.27
CA ALA A 129 6.85 -4.30 8.69
C ALA A 129 5.61 -3.63 9.30
N GLN A 130 5.59 -3.39 10.61
CA GLN A 130 4.50 -2.67 11.28
C GLN A 130 4.36 -1.25 10.74
N GLN A 131 5.47 -0.52 10.59
CA GLN A 131 5.45 0.83 10.05
C GLN A 131 5.00 0.84 8.59
N TRP A 132 5.51 -0.07 7.75
CA TRP A 132 5.08 -0.15 6.36
C TRP A 132 3.59 -0.48 6.26
N MET A 133 3.11 -1.44 7.05
CA MET A 133 1.69 -1.81 7.11
C MET A 133 0.82 -0.62 7.52
N ALA A 134 1.21 0.12 8.55
CA ALA A 134 0.50 1.32 8.99
C ALA A 134 0.45 2.38 7.89
N SER A 135 1.57 2.62 7.20
CA SER A 135 1.64 3.55 6.06
C SER A 135 0.74 3.10 4.91
N ALA A 136 0.78 1.83 4.52
CA ALA A 136 -0.07 1.28 3.46
C ALA A 136 -1.56 1.37 3.82
N ASN A 137 -1.94 1.03 5.06
CA ASN A 137 -3.31 1.17 5.57
C ASN A 137 -3.78 2.62 5.58
N ASP A 138 -2.89 3.55 5.92
CA ASP A 138 -3.19 4.99 5.87
C ASP A 138 -3.39 5.47 4.42
N SER A 139 -2.65 4.90 3.48
CA SER A 139 -2.74 5.24 2.06
C SER A 139 -4.06 4.80 1.45
N MET A 140 -4.55 3.64 1.90
CA MET A 140 -5.86 3.09 1.55
C MET A 140 -7.05 3.95 2.01
N ALA A 141 -6.84 4.96 2.86
CA ALA A 141 -7.89 5.94 3.15
C ALA A 141 -8.33 6.71 1.90
N GLY A 142 -7.51 6.76 0.85
CA GLY A 142 -7.84 7.36 -0.44
C GLY A 142 -8.61 6.44 -1.40
N GLY A 143 -8.76 5.15 -1.10
CA GLY A 143 -9.39 4.18 -1.99
C GLY A 143 -8.74 2.79 -1.96
N HIS A 144 -9.46 1.81 -2.48
CA HIS A 144 -9.04 0.41 -2.64
C HIS A 144 -9.18 -0.11 -4.08
N CYS A 145 -9.39 0.75 -5.08
CA CYS A 145 -9.72 0.37 -6.45
C CYS A 145 -8.82 -0.71 -7.07
N PHE A 146 -7.50 -0.59 -6.92
CA PHE A 146 -6.55 -1.60 -7.41
C PHE A 146 -6.74 -2.97 -6.75
N GLY A 147 -7.03 -2.98 -5.45
CA GLY A 147 -7.34 -4.20 -4.70
C GLY A 147 -8.69 -4.80 -5.09
N PHE A 148 -9.71 -3.98 -5.31
CA PHE A 148 -11.02 -4.43 -5.77
C PHE A 148 -10.95 -5.08 -7.15
N ALA A 149 -10.37 -4.38 -8.12
CA ALA A 149 -10.25 -4.85 -9.50
C ALA A 149 -9.50 -6.19 -9.57
N SER A 150 -8.33 -6.27 -8.95
CA SER A 150 -7.52 -7.50 -8.93
C SER A 150 -8.20 -8.64 -8.16
N THR A 151 -8.84 -8.36 -7.02
CA THR A 151 -9.51 -9.43 -6.25
C THR A 151 -10.75 -9.97 -6.99
N ALA A 152 -11.52 -9.12 -7.68
CA ALA A 152 -12.63 -9.57 -8.52
C ALA A 152 -12.14 -10.46 -9.67
N ALA A 153 -11.01 -10.09 -10.31
CA ALA A 153 -10.37 -10.91 -11.32
C ALA A 153 -9.91 -12.27 -10.78
N GLU A 154 -9.27 -12.29 -9.61
CA GLU A 154 -8.83 -13.52 -8.93
C GLU A 154 -10.00 -14.44 -8.54
N LEU A 155 -11.13 -13.89 -8.10
CA LEU A 155 -12.33 -14.67 -7.76
C LEU A 155 -12.98 -15.27 -9.00
N PHE A 156 -13.11 -14.50 -10.08
CA PHE A 156 -13.69 -14.97 -11.34
C PHE A 156 -12.86 -16.09 -11.99
N THR A 157 -11.53 -15.95 -11.97
CA THR A 157 -10.60 -16.94 -12.53
C THR A 157 -10.41 -18.16 -11.64
N GLY A 158 -10.99 -18.18 -10.44
CA GLY A 158 -10.84 -19.27 -9.48
C GLY A 158 -9.49 -19.32 -8.76
N MET A 159 -8.63 -18.32 -8.92
CA MET A 159 -7.40 -18.16 -8.10
C MET A 159 -7.76 -17.98 -6.62
N LEU A 160 -8.88 -17.32 -6.37
CA LEU A 160 -9.54 -17.23 -5.07
C LEU A 160 -10.91 -17.91 -5.14
N GLN A 161 -11.36 -18.45 -4.01
CA GLN A 161 -12.65 -19.14 -3.91
C GLN A 161 -13.60 -18.32 -3.02
N VAL A 162 -14.75 -17.92 -3.57
CA VAL A 162 -15.78 -17.14 -2.84
C VAL A 162 -16.15 -17.77 -1.48
N PRO A 163 -16.42 -19.10 -1.37
CA PRO A 163 -16.83 -19.70 -0.10
C PRO A 163 -15.78 -19.63 1.01
N ARG A 164 -14.50 -19.41 0.68
CA ARG A 164 -13.44 -19.21 1.70
C ARG A 164 -13.57 -17.90 2.44
N PHE A 165 -14.23 -16.91 1.84
CA PHE A 165 -14.44 -15.61 2.47
C PHE A 165 -15.75 -15.56 3.25
N GLN A 166 -16.83 -16.13 2.69
CA GLN A 166 -18.12 -16.21 3.35
C GLN A 166 -18.78 -17.56 3.00
N PRO A 167 -18.81 -18.52 3.95
CA PRO A 167 -19.45 -19.82 3.72
C PRO A 167 -20.91 -19.67 3.28
N GLY A 168 -21.31 -20.44 2.28
CA GLY A 168 -22.66 -20.41 1.69
C GLY A 168 -22.83 -19.41 0.54
N ILE A 169 -21.92 -18.45 0.37
CA ILE A 169 -21.92 -17.51 -0.76
C ILE A 169 -21.12 -18.13 -1.91
N GLN A 170 -21.70 -18.13 -3.12
CA GLN A 170 -21.09 -18.71 -4.33
C GLN A 170 -20.64 -17.65 -5.34
N GLN A 171 -21.26 -16.47 -5.34
CA GLN A 171 -20.96 -15.40 -6.28
C GLN A 171 -20.22 -14.26 -5.58
N THR A 172 -19.31 -13.58 -6.30
CA THR A 172 -18.59 -12.41 -5.79
C THR A 172 -19.56 -11.29 -5.42
N TYR A 173 -20.61 -11.11 -6.22
CA TYR A 173 -21.61 -10.05 -6.05
C TYR A 173 -22.35 -10.15 -4.71
N ASP A 174 -22.54 -11.35 -4.19
CA ASP A 174 -23.27 -11.62 -2.95
C ASP A 174 -22.39 -11.47 -1.68
N LEU A 175 -21.10 -11.18 -1.84
CA LEU A 175 -20.22 -10.97 -0.68
C LEU A 175 -20.56 -9.65 0.03
N ALA A 176 -20.64 -9.68 1.36
CA ALA A 176 -20.61 -8.45 2.17
C ALA A 176 -19.17 -7.93 2.38
N LEU A 177 -18.98 -6.60 2.40
CA LEU A 177 -17.68 -5.97 2.64
C LEU A 177 -17.24 -6.09 4.12
N ARG A 178 -16.59 -7.20 4.47
CA ARG A 178 -16.03 -7.45 5.81
C ARG A 178 -14.83 -8.39 5.77
N ALA A 179 -14.09 -8.51 6.87
CA ALA A 179 -13.04 -9.52 6.96
C ALA A 179 -13.67 -10.93 6.86
N PRO A 180 -13.05 -11.89 6.13
CA PRO A 180 -11.71 -11.82 5.56
C PRO A 180 -11.58 -11.18 4.17
N ILE A 181 -12.66 -10.96 3.39
CA ILE A 181 -12.52 -10.43 2.01
C ILE A 181 -11.93 -9.02 1.98
N SER A 182 -12.28 -8.17 2.95
CA SER A 182 -11.69 -6.82 3.03
C SER A 182 -10.17 -6.85 3.24
N ARG A 183 -9.66 -7.85 3.99
CA ARG A 183 -8.22 -8.04 4.22
C ARG A 183 -7.51 -8.47 2.93
N GLN A 184 -8.17 -9.27 2.08
CA GLN A 184 -7.64 -9.69 0.78
C GLN A 184 -7.62 -8.51 -0.21
N ILE A 185 -8.71 -7.74 -0.27
CA ILE A 185 -8.77 -6.51 -1.07
C ILE A 185 -7.65 -5.55 -0.65
N ALA A 186 -7.47 -5.32 0.65
CA ALA A 186 -6.39 -4.50 1.16
C ALA A 186 -5.00 -5.07 0.82
N ARG A 187 -4.81 -6.40 0.91
CA ARG A 187 -3.57 -7.06 0.51
C ARG A 187 -3.25 -6.81 -0.96
N ASN A 188 -4.23 -6.94 -1.85
CA ASN A 188 -4.02 -6.70 -3.27
C ASN A 188 -3.84 -5.22 -3.60
N MET A 189 -4.57 -4.32 -2.94
CA MET A 189 -4.32 -2.88 -3.02
C MET A 189 -2.88 -2.56 -2.59
N ALA A 190 -2.39 -3.19 -1.52
CA ALA A 190 -1.03 -2.95 -1.01
C ALA A 190 0.08 -3.34 -1.98
N SER A 191 -0.19 -4.23 -2.95
CA SER A 191 0.79 -4.57 -3.98
C SER A 191 1.20 -3.35 -4.81
N GLN A 192 0.29 -2.41 -5.08
CA GLN A 192 0.60 -1.19 -5.83
C GLN A 192 1.62 -0.29 -5.11
N TYR A 193 1.69 -0.38 -3.78
CA TYR A 193 2.66 0.36 -2.96
C TYR A 193 4.01 -0.37 -2.85
N ALA A 194 4.02 -1.67 -3.15
CA ALA A 194 5.21 -2.51 -3.09
C ALA A 194 5.93 -2.65 -4.45
N MET A 195 5.27 -2.29 -5.56
CA MET A 195 5.82 -2.26 -6.90
C MET A 195 5.74 -0.86 -7.51
N ASN A 196 6.46 -0.61 -8.61
CA ASN A 196 6.26 0.57 -9.42
C ASN A 196 5.27 0.26 -10.54
N VAL A 197 4.00 0.67 -10.38
CA VAL A 197 2.95 0.43 -11.40
C VAL A 197 3.31 1.01 -12.77
N MET A 198 4.14 2.06 -12.82
CA MET A 198 4.59 2.67 -14.08
C MET A 198 5.48 1.75 -14.93
N ASP A 199 6.06 0.70 -14.35
CA ASP A 199 6.80 -0.31 -15.11
C ASP A 199 5.86 -1.12 -16.03
N TYR A 200 4.55 -1.11 -15.74
CA TYR A 200 3.48 -1.76 -16.51
C TYR A 200 2.68 -0.78 -17.38
N ARG A 201 3.15 0.46 -17.53
CA ARG A 201 2.55 1.43 -18.46
C ARG A 201 2.63 0.90 -19.88
N THR A 202 1.60 1.16 -20.67
CA THR A 202 1.55 0.77 -22.08
C THR A 202 0.95 1.92 -22.91
N SER A 203 0.74 1.70 -24.20
CA SER A 203 -0.01 2.63 -25.04
C SER A 203 -1.46 2.18 -25.21
N PRO A 204 -2.43 3.08 -25.47
CA PRO A 204 -3.82 2.69 -25.73
C PRO A 204 -3.97 1.63 -26.83
N LYS A 205 -3.25 1.79 -27.95
CA LYS A 205 -3.22 0.77 -29.02
C LYS A 205 -2.69 -0.57 -28.52
N ARG A 206 -1.59 -0.55 -27.77
CA ARG A 206 -0.98 -1.78 -27.24
C ARG A 206 -1.84 -2.45 -26.18
N ALA A 207 -2.59 -1.69 -25.38
CA ALA A 207 -3.56 -2.22 -24.43
C ALA A 207 -4.65 -3.04 -25.15
N VAL A 208 -5.26 -2.46 -26.21
CA VAL A 208 -6.23 -3.17 -27.05
C VAL A 208 -5.63 -4.45 -27.64
N GLU A 209 -4.43 -4.37 -28.21
CA GLU A 209 -3.76 -5.55 -28.77
C GLU A 209 -3.47 -6.65 -27.74
N LEU A 210 -3.05 -6.28 -26.53
CA LEU A 210 -2.78 -7.23 -25.45
C LEU A 210 -4.07 -7.92 -25.00
N LEU A 211 -5.12 -7.13 -24.74
CA LEU A 211 -6.42 -7.63 -24.31
C LEU A 211 -7.07 -8.53 -25.37
N LYS A 212 -6.99 -8.16 -26.65
CA LYS A 212 -7.47 -9.01 -27.76
C LYS A 212 -6.84 -10.40 -27.77
N ARG A 213 -5.57 -10.52 -27.39
CA ARG A 213 -4.85 -11.81 -27.38
C ARG A 213 -5.05 -12.59 -26.10
N SER A 214 -5.34 -11.91 -24.98
CA SER A 214 -5.30 -12.52 -23.66
C SER A 214 -6.69 -12.80 -23.08
N LEU A 215 -7.72 -12.06 -23.48
CA LEU A 215 -9.08 -12.28 -23.00
C LEU A 215 -9.71 -13.46 -23.73
N SER A 216 -10.08 -14.46 -22.95
CA SER A 216 -10.76 -15.68 -23.36
C SER A 216 -11.69 -16.16 -22.23
N PRO A 217 -12.73 -16.97 -22.51
CA PRO A 217 -13.68 -17.40 -21.49
C PRO A 217 -13.00 -17.91 -20.21
N GLY A 218 -13.37 -17.35 -19.05
CA GLY A 218 -12.81 -17.68 -17.74
C GLY A 218 -11.48 -17.00 -17.40
N SER A 219 -10.98 -16.06 -18.22
CA SER A 219 -9.70 -15.37 -17.99
C SER A 219 -9.84 -13.86 -17.81
N THR A 220 -9.32 -13.33 -16.71
CA THR A 220 -9.14 -11.88 -16.48
C THR A 220 -7.67 -11.61 -16.12
N PRO A 221 -6.77 -11.66 -17.13
CA PRO A 221 -5.33 -11.76 -16.90
C PRO A 221 -4.68 -10.47 -16.42
N TYR A 222 -5.40 -9.34 -16.45
CA TYR A 222 -4.86 -8.04 -16.09
C TYR A 222 -5.78 -7.26 -15.15
N THR A 223 -5.17 -6.45 -14.29
CA THR A 223 -5.77 -5.26 -13.73
C THR A 223 -5.33 -4.06 -14.56
N LEU A 224 -6.28 -3.27 -15.05
CA LEU A 224 -6.00 -2.08 -15.86
C LEU A 224 -5.95 -0.87 -14.93
N PHE A 225 -4.86 -0.11 -14.97
CA PHE A 225 -4.76 1.16 -14.25
C PHE A 225 -4.72 2.34 -15.22
N ILE A 226 -5.27 3.46 -14.76
CA ILE A 226 -5.25 4.75 -15.44
C ILE A 226 -4.80 5.85 -14.49
N LEU A 227 -4.02 6.81 -14.99
CA LEU A 227 -3.64 8.01 -14.24
C LEU A 227 -3.98 9.25 -15.06
N TRP A 228 -4.35 10.33 -14.38
CA TRP A 228 -4.58 11.66 -14.94
C TRP A 228 -4.34 12.74 -13.87
N GLY A 229 -4.43 14.02 -14.24
CA GLY A 229 -4.26 15.14 -13.31
C GLY A 229 -5.10 15.08 -12.02
N GLY A 230 -6.26 14.41 -12.03
CA GLY A 230 -7.14 14.26 -10.86
C GLY A 230 -6.77 13.11 -9.92
N GLY A 231 -5.99 12.12 -10.36
CA GLY A 231 -5.59 10.97 -9.58
C GLY A 231 -5.31 9.71 -10.40
N GLY A 232 -5.42 8.55 -9.75
CA GLY A 232 -5.31 7.24 -10.37
C GLY A 232 -6.52 6.38 -10.08
N HIS A 233 -6.84 5.47 -11.00
CA HIS A 233 -7.92 4.48 -10.83
C HIS A 233 -7.50 3.13 -11.41
N ALA A 234 -8.14 2.06 -10.95
CA ALA A 234 -7.90 0.72 -11.42
C ALA A 234 -9.20 -0.08 -11.53
N VAL A 235 -9.32 -0.82 -12.64
CA VAL A 235 -10.53 -1.52 -13.08
C VAL A 235 -10.17 -2.87 -13.68
N THR A 236 -11.16 -3.76 -13.81
CA THR A 236 -10.95 -5.10 -14.38
C THR A 236 -11.44 -5.14 -15.82
N PRO A 237 -10.55 -5.17 -16.83
CA PRO A 237 -10.97 -5.31 -18.22
C PRO A 237 -11.51 -6.72 -18.48
N TYR A 238 -12.68 -6.81 -19.10
CA TYR A 238 -13.34 -8.08 -19.36
C TYR A 238 -13.57 -8.37 -20.85
N ALA A 239 -13.66 -7.35 -21.71
CA ALA A 239 -13.89 -7.51 -23.15
C ALA A 239 -13.28 -6.38 -23.98
N VAL A 240 -13.11 -6.62 -25.28
CA VAL A 240 -12.76 -5.61 -26.28
C VAL A 240 -13.83 -5.60 -27.37
N PHE A 241 -14.32 -4.41 -27.69
CA PHE A 241 -15.33 -4.16 -28.71
C PHE A 241 -14.71 -3.35 -29.85
N ASP A 242 -14.92 -3.81 -31.08
CA ASP A 242 -14.53 -3.13 -32.30
C ASP A 242 -15.68 -2.24 -32.80
N LYS A 243 -15.39 -0.95 -33.01
CA LYS A 243 -16.36 0.05 -33.49
C LYS A 243 -16.10 0.45 -34.94
N GLY A 244 -15.15 -0.21 -35.60
CA GLY A 244 -14.66 0.17 -36.91
C GLY A 244 -13.67 1.33 -36.85
N GLU A 245 -13.00 1.59 -37.98
CA GLU A 245 -12.17 2.77 -38.20
C GLU A 245 -11.04 2.98 -37.15
N GLY A 246 -10.56 1.90 -36.52
CA GLY A 246 -9.53 1.98 -35.50
C GLY A 246 -10.02 2.50 -34.14
N LEU A 247 -11.34 2.56 -33.93
CA LEU A 247 -11.98 2.89 -32.66
C LEU A 247 -12.38 1.61 -31.92
N TYR A 248 -12.08 1.55 -30.63
CA TYR A 248 -12.37 0.40 -29.78
C TYR A 248 -12.94 0.85 -28.44
N ASP A 249 -13.79 0.03 -27.85
CA ASP A 249 -14.16 0.13 -26.44
C ASP A 249 -13.53 -1.05 -25.68
N ILE A 250 -12.90 -0.78 -24.54
CA ILE A 250 -12.48 -1.82 -23.59
C ILE A 250 -13.55 -1.89 -22.50
N GLY A 251 -14.31 -2.99 -22.45
CA GLY A 251 -15.29 -3.24 -21.40
C GLY A 251 -14.59 -3.51 -20.06
N VAL A 252 -15.03 -2.83 -19.01
CA VAL A 252 -14.42 -2.89 -17.67
C VAL A 252 -15.48 -3.03 -16.58
N TYR A 253 -15.14 -3.80 -15.55
CA TYR A 253 -15.77 -3.67 -14.24
C TYR A 253 -15.09 -2.55 -13.47
N ASP A 254 -15.87 -1.52 -13.18
CA ASP A 254 -15.45 -0.37 -12.39
C ASP A 254 -16.00 -0.50 -10.97
N ASN A 255 -15.10 -0.61 -9.99
CA ASN A 255 -15.48 -0.72 -8.58
C ASN A 255 -16.06 0.58 -7.97
N ASN A 256 -16.01 1.71 -8.68
CA ASN A 256 -16.79 2.90 -8.33
C ASN A 256 -18.22 2.85 -8.92
N TYR A 257 -18.48 1.93 -9.85
CA TYR A 257 -19.79 1.65 -10.45
C TYR A 257 -20.05 0.13 -10.46
N PRO A 258 -20.15 -0.50 -9.26
CA PRO A 258 -19.99 -1.95 -9.09
C PRO A 258 -20.99 -2.82 -9.87
N ASP A 259 -22.11 -2.26 -10.29
CA ASP A 259 -23.20 -2.96 -10.97
C ASP A 259 -23.35 -2.62 -12.45
N ALA A 260 -22.46 -1.79 -12.98
CA ALA A 260 -22.59 -1.31 -14.34
C ALA A 260 -21.45 -1.76 -15.23
N ASP A 261 -21.80 -2.21 -16.44
CA ASP A 261 -20.85 -2.41 -17.51
C ASP A 261 -20.39 -1.08 -18.08
N ARG A 262 -19.08 -0.82 -17.97
CA ARG A 262 -18.44 0.45 -18.35
C ARG A 262 -17.41 0.23 -19.44
N ALA A 263 -17.08 1.28 -20.19
CA ALA A 263 -16.13 1.20 -21.28
C ALA A 263 -15.10 2.33 -21.31
N ILE A 264 -13.84 1.96 -21.47
CA ILE A 264 -12.76 2.87 -21.84
C ILE A 264 -12.73 2.99 -23.36
N ARG A 265 -12.88 4.22 -23.87
CA ARG A 265 -12.87 4.49 -25.32
C ARG A 265 -11.43 4.69 -25.80
N VAL A 266 -11.01 3.93 -26.81
CA VAL A 266 -9.66 3.95 -27.37
C VAL A 266 -9.70 4.30 -28.86
N ASN A 267 -8.86 5.25 -29.27
CA ASN A 267 -8.58 5.51 -30.67
C ASN A 267 -7.16 5.04 -30.99
N THR A 268 -7.04 3.98 -31.79
CA THR A 268 -5.75 3.38 -32.14
C THR A 268 -5.01 4.12 -33.26
N ASN A 269 -5.69 4.98 -34.01
CA ASN A 269 -5.09 5.83 -35.05
C ASN A 269 -4.32 6.99 -34.40
N THR A 270 -4.92 7.64 -33.39
CA THR A 270 -4.27 8.71 -32.62
C THR A 270 -3.54 8.19 -31.37
N ASN A 271 -3.70 6.89 -31.06
CA ASN A 271 -3.14 6.22 -29.89
C ASN A 271 -3.50 6.93 -28.56
N THR A 272 -4.78 7.31 -28.43
CA THR A 272 -5.34 7.99 -27.25
C THR A 272 -6.44 7.16 -26.62
N TYR A 273 -6.76 7.45 -25.36
CA TYR A 273 -7.93 6.91 -24.68
C TYR A 273 -8.67 8.01 -23.92
N LYS A 274 -9.94 7.76 -23.63
CA LYS A 274 -10.75 8.57 -22.70
C LYS A 274 -11.59 7.64 -21.84
N TYR A 275 -11.73 7.98 -20.57
CA TYR A 275 -12.63 7.31 -19.66
C TYR A 275 -13.27 8.29 -18.70
N LEU A 276 -14.60 8.21 -18.54
CA LEU A 276 -15.31 8.95 -17.52
C LEU A 276 -15.07 8.27 -16.17
N VAL A 277 -14.38 8.97 -15.28
CA VAL A 277 -14.09 8.53 -13.93
C VAL A 277 -14.92 9.34 -12.94
N MET A 278 -15.39 8.67 -11.90
CA MET A 278 -15.95 9.34 -10.74
C MET A 278 -15.09 8.98 -9.55
N THR A 279 -14.42 9.97 -8.98
CA THR A 279 -13.61 9.78 -7.78
C THR A 279 -14.38 10.06 -6.50
N ASP A 280 -15.48 10.80 -6.61
CA ASP A 280 -16.39 11.15 -5.54
C ASP A 280 -17.77 11.36 -6.17
N PRO A 281 -18.80 10.62 -5.80
CA PRO A 281 -20.20 10.82 -6.26
C PRO A 281 -20.88 12.11 -5.79
N SER A 282 -20.25 12.89 -4.91
CA SER A 282 -20.62 14.31 -4.70
C SER A 282 -19.81 15.28 -5.57
N GLY A 283 -18.87 14.77 -6.37
CA GLY A 283 -18.03 15.54 -7.28
C GLY A 283 -18.44 15.35 -8.75
N GLU A 284 -18.03 16.29 -9.59
CA GLU A 284 -18.22 16.21 -11.04
C GLU A 284 -17.40 15.05 -11.63
N PRO A 285 -17.98 14.24 -12.54
CA PRO A 285 -17.22 13.28 -13.32
C PRO A 285 -16.05 13.94 -14.08
N ASP A 286 -14.91 13.27 -14.13
CA ASP A 286 -13.70 13.75 -14.82
C ASP A 286 -13.31 12.81 -15.97
N ILE A 287 -12.45 13.26 -16.89
CA ILE A 287 -11.97 12.47 -18.02
C ILE A 287 -10.51 12.08 -17.82
N ALA A 288 -10.29 10.81 -17.52
CA ALA A 288 -8.94 10.23 -17.51
C ALA A 288 -8.45 10.01 -18.96
N SER A 289 -7.24 10.51 -19.27
CA SER A 289 -6.71 10.47 -20.64
C SER A 289 -5.17 10.49 -20.76
N GLU A 290 -4.41 10.38 -19.66
CA GLU A 290 -2.95 10.55 -19.70
C GLU A 290 -2.19 9.22 -19.77
N VAL A 291 -2.30 8.37 -18.73
CA VAL A 291 -1.55 7.10 -18.64
C VAL A 291 -2.50 5.93 -18.56
N ILE A 292 -2.26 4.89 -19.36
CA ILE A 292 -2.91 3.58 -19.27
C ILE A 292 -1.86 2.48 -19.10
N GLY A 293 -2.18 1.45 -18.33
CA GLY A 293 -1.30 0.30 -18.14
C GLY A 293 -2.06 -0.96 -17.75
N LEU A 294 -1.38 -2.10 -17.89
CA LEU A 294 -1.94 -3.43 -17.61
C LEU A 294 -0.95 -4.19 -16.71
N VAL A 295 -1.34 -4.40 -15.45
CA VAL A 295 -0.57 -5.22 -14.52
C VAL A 295 -1.13 -6.65 -14.56
N PRO A 296 -0.31 -7.68 -14.81
CA PRO A 296 -0.79 -9.07 -14.77
C PRO A 296 -1.39 -9.42 -13.41
N THR A 297 -2.56 -10.06 -13.38
CA THR A 297 -3.25 -10.47 -12.14
C THR A 297 -2.37 -11.39 -11.29
N GLU A 298 -1.59 -12.27 -11.92
CA GLU A 298 -0.63 -13.15 -11.23
C GLU A 298 0.51 -12.40 -10.52
N VAL A 299 0.94 -11.24 -11.05
CA VAL A 299 1.97 -10.40 -10.41
C VAL A 299 1.40 -9.81 -9.12
N ILE A 300 0.12 -9.42 -9.14
CA ILE A 300 -0.58 -8.86 -7.99
C ILE A 300 -0.79 -9.95 -6.94
N ALA A 301 -1.35 -11.10 -7.32
CA ALA A 301 -1.57 -12.25 -6.44
C ALA A 301 -0.25 -12.79 -5.84
N GLY A 302 0.84 -12.68 -6.60
CA GLY A 302 2.18 -13.10 -6.21
C GLY A 302 2.77 -12.34 -5.02
N LYS A 303 3.80 -12.93 -4.41
CA LYS A 303 4.53 -12.29 -3.29
C LYS A 303 5.32 -11.10 -3.79
N GLN A 304 5.11 -9.96 -3.14
CA GLN A 304 5.81 -8.71 -3.42
C GLN A 304 7.17 -8.69 -2.75
N SER A 305 8.05 -7.84 -3.28
CA SER A 305 9.36 -7.60 -2.68
C SER A 305 9.23 -7.02 -1.27
N CYS A 306 10.16 -7.37 -0.38
CA CYS A 306 10.24 -6.81 0.96
C CYS A 306 11.60 -6.15 1.18
N PRO A 307 11.81 -4.91 0.70
CA PRO A 307 13.11 -4.27 0.70
C PRO A 307 13.56 -3.82 2.10
N PHE A 308 12.67 -3.85 3.09
CA PHE A 308 12.95 -3.59 4.50
C PHE A 308 13.05 -4.87 5.36
N CYS A 309 12.81 -6.05 4.77
CA CYS A 309 12.87 -7.31 5.50
C CYS A 309 14.32 -7.69 5.83
N PRO A 310 14.54 -8.50 6.88
CA PRO A 310 15.85 -9.02 7.18
C PRO A 310 16.50 -9.77 6.00
N GLY A 311 17.78 -9.49 5.75
CA GLY A 311 18.56 -9.99 4.61
C GLY A 311 18.42 -9.18 3.31
N ALA A 312 17.73 -8.03 3.33
CA ALA A 312 17.80 -7.08 2.22
C ALA A 312 19.22 -6.48 2.10
N ASN A 313 19.64 -6.18 0.87
CA ASN A 313 20.97 -5.62 0.59
C ASN A 313 20.97 -4.08 0.55
N GLU A 314 19.79 -3.46 0.50
CA GLU A 314 19.62 -2.02 0.40
C GLU A 314 19.03 -1.46 1.69
N THR A 315 19.14 -0.15 1.89
CA THR A 315 18.51 0.54 3.01
C THR A 315 17.20 1.15 2.56
N THR A 316 16.08 0.67 3.10
CA THR A 316 14.76 1.24 2.85
C THR A 316 14.45 2.29 3.90
N VAL A 317 14.20 3.53 3.46
CA VAL A 317 13.80 4.65 4.33
C VAL A 317 12.32 4.94 4.15
N GLN A 318 11.59 4.93 5.25
CA GLN A 318 10.15 5.20 5.31
C GLN A 318 9.85 6.25 6.36
N LEU A 319 8.89 7.12 6.03
CA LEU A 319 8.39 8.12 6.96
C LEU A 319 6.90 7.92 7.22
N THR A 320 6.45 8.23 8.44
CA THR A 320 5.02 8.17 8.76
C THR A 320 4.27 9.33 8.09
N PRO A 321 3.14 9.07 7.40
CA PRO A 321 2.34 10.11 6.76
C PRO A 321 1.88 11.22 7.72
N VAL A 322 1.75 12.44 7.22
CA VAL A 322 1.41 13.64 8.03
C VAL A 322 0.22 14.40 7.47
N LYS A 323 -0.63 14.96 8.34
CA LYS A 323 -1.66 15.92 7.91
C LYS A 323 -1.05 17.32 7.85
N SER A 324 -1.16 17.98 6.70
CA SER A 324 -0.65 19.34 6.53
C SER A 324 -1.51 20.16 5.56
N ARG A 325 -1.59 21.47 5.78
CA ARG A 325 -2.23 22.43 4.87
C ARG A 325 -1.30 22.95 3.77
N VAL A 326 -0.01 22.60 3.85
CA VAL A 326 0.99 22.89 2.82
C VAL A 326 1.81 21.62 2.52
N PRO A 327 2.36 21.45 1.31
CA PRO A 327 3.21 20.31 1.02
C PRO A 327 4.43 20.28 1.94
N ILE A 328 4.66 19.15 2.60
CA ILE A 328 5.91 18.87 3.34
C ILE A 328 6.81 18.06 2.40
N LYS A 329 7.97 18.62 2.06
CA LYS A 329 8.90 17.97 1.11
C LYS A 329 9.95 17.18 1.87
N THR A 330 10.34 16.03 1.33
CA THR A 330 11.48 15.26 1.82
C THR A 330 12.56 15.15 0.76
N ARG A 331 13.81 15.04 1.19
CA ARG A 331 14.96 14.84 0.29
C ARG A 331 15.98 13.94 0.96
N ILE A 332 16.60 13.06 0.17
CA ILE A 332 17.77 12.29 0.55
C ILE A 332 19.01 12.81 -0.19
N THR A 333 20.08 13.05 0.58
CA THR A 333 21.40 13.47 0.09
C THR A 333 22.51 12.69 0.79
N ASP A 334 23.74 12.78 0.30
CA ASP A 334 24.91 12.41 1.10
C ASP A 334 25.15 13.42 2.24
N LEU A 335 26.22 13.22 3.00
CA LEU A 335 26.60 14.08 4.12
C LEU A 335 27.02 15.49 3.68
N ASP A 336 27.42 15.67 2.41
CA ASP A 336 27.78 16.97 1.83
C ASP A 336 26.58 17.69 1.18
N GLY A 337 25.38 17.09 1.25
CA GLY A 337 24.17 17.63 0.65
C GLY A 337 24.02 17.37 -0.85
N LYS A 338 24.86 16.52 -1.45
CA LYS A 338 24.78 16.16 -2.88
C LYS A 338 23.83 14.98 -3.10
N LYS A 339 23.36 14.86 -4.35
CA LYS A 339 22.49 13.74 -4.76
C LYS A 339 23.28 12.43 -4.73
N ILE A 340 22.71 11.41 -4.09
CA ILE A 340 23.30 10.06 -4.09
C ILE A 340 22.91 9.34 -5.40
N PRO A 341 23.87 8.79 -6.16
CA PRO A 341 23.58 7.96 -7.33
C PRO A 341 22.79 6.69 -6.95
N LYS A 342 21.92 6.22 -7.84
CA LYS A 342 21.15 4.95 -7.71
C LYS A 342 20.15 4.89 -6.53
N VAL A 343 19.87 6.01 -5.84
CA VAL A 343 18.72 6.06 -4.94
C VAL A 343 17.43 5.96 -5.75
N VAL A 344 16.61 4.97 -5.43
CA VAL A 344 15.26 4.82 -5.99
C VAL A 344 14.29 5.60 -5.09
N VAL A 345 13.46 6.44 -5.70
CA VAL A 345 12.43 7.22 -5.00
C VAL A 345 11.06 6.74 -5.45
N ASN A 346 10.40 5.98 -4.58
CA ASN A 346 9.04 5.51 -4.80
C ASN A 346 8.09 6.59 -4.28
N LYS A 347 7.54 7.39 -5.20
CA LYS A 347 6.60 8.46 -4.87
C LYS A 347 5.22 7.88 -4.52
N PRO A 348 4.44 8.55 -3.64
CA PRO A 348 3.04 8.22 -3.45
C PRO A 348 2.28 8.31 -4.77
N THR A 349 1.29 7.43 -4.97
CA THR A 349 0.42 7.43 -6.16
C THR A 349 -0.61 8.55 -6.12
N ASN A 350 -1.12 8.87 -4.93
CA ASN A 350 -2.11 9.93 -4.74
C ASN A 350 -1.45 11.32 -4.71
N PRO A 351 -2.01 12.34 -5.41
CA PRO A 351 -1.52 13.70 -5.31
C PRO A 351 -1.76 14.29 -3.91
N TRP A 352 -0.86 15.17 -3.48
CA TRP A 352 -1.05 15.89 -2.22
C TRP A 352 -2.28 16.81 -2.29
N ARG A 353 -3.13 16.77 -1.25
CA ARG A 353 -4.26 17.69 -1.08
C ARG A 353 -4.21 18.41 0.27
N PRO A 354 -4.53 19.71 0.37
CA PRO A 354 -4.52 20.45 1.63
C PRO A 354 -5.38 19.78 2.72
N GLY A 355 -4.81 19.62 3.92
CA GLY A 355 -5.51 19.10 5.10
C GLY A 355 -5.74 17.58 5.11
N ARG A 356 -5.55 16.91 3.97
CA ARG A 356 -5.56 15.44 3.89
C ARG A 356 -4.25 14.87 4.43
N LYS A 357 -4.27 13.58 4.77
CA LYS A 357 -3.08 12.85 5.19
C LYS A 357 -2.16 12.69 3.97
N TRP A 358 -0.91 13.11 4.10
CA TRP A 358 0.10 13.08 3.05
C TRP A 358 1.11 11.98 3.32
N GLU A 359 1.21 11.04 2.40
CA GLU A 359 2.27 10.04 2.37
C GLU A 359 3.58 10.66 1.90
N PHE A 360 4.68 10.22 2.49
CA PHE A 360 6.00 10.58 1.98
C PHE A 360 6.50 9.55 0.98
N PRO A 361 7.38 9.94 0.04
CA PRO A 361 8.11 8.96 -0.75
C PRO A 361 8.86 7.97 0.13
N THR A 362 8.86 6.70 -0.29
CA THR A 362 9.78 5.69 0.24
C THR A 362 11.06 5.73 -0.58
N TYR A 363 12.20 5.59 0.08
CA TYR A 363 13.50 5.63 -0.58
C TYR A 363 14.22 4.30 -0.43
N THR A 364 14.82 3.83 -1.51
CA THR A 364 15.74 2.70 -1.48
C THR A 364 17.15 3.21 -1.74
N VAL A 365 18.00 3.13 -0.72
CA VAL A 365 19.37 3.65 -0.72
C VAL A 365 20.35 2.49 -0.88
N PRO A 366 21.37 2.62 -1.75
CA PRO A 366 22.37 1.58 -1.94
C PRO A 366 23.04 1.09 -0.64
N PRO A 367 23.50 -0.18 -0.59
CA PRO A 367 24.22 -0.71 0.55
C PRO A 367 25.35 0.21 0.98
N ARG A 368 25.59 0.29 2.29
CA ARG A 368 26.74 0.96 2.89
C ARG A 368 26.83 2.47 2.66
N GLN A 369 25.86 3.07 1.98
CA GLN A 369 25.82 4.50 1.72
C GLN A 369 25.44 5.28 3.00
N GLU A 370 26.21 6.32 3.31
CA GLU A 370 25.88 7.31 4.35
C GLU A 370 24.97 8.39 3.75
N PHE A 371 23.92 8.81 4.46
CA PHE A 371 22.93 9.73 3.90
C PHE A 371 22.23 10.59 4.95
N VAL A 372 21.62 11.68 4.49
CA VAL A 372 20.77 12.58 5.27
C VAL A 372 19.37 12.60 4.67
N VAL A 373 18.36 12.40 5.51
CA VAL A 373 16.94 12.62 5.19
C VAL A 373 16.56 13.98 5.74
N SER A 374 16.26 14.93 4.87
CA SER A 374 15.73 16.25 5.26
C SER A 374 14.22 16.31 5.07
N ILE A 375 13.54 16.94 6.02
CA ILE A 375 12.09 17.14 6.05
C ILE A 375 11.83 18.63 6.15
N ASP A 376 11.34 19.20 5.05
CA ASP A 376 11.16 20.64 4.88
C ASP A 376 9.74 21.07 5.27
N ALA A 377 9.63 21.62 6.49
CA ALA A 377 8.41 22.19 7.03
C ALA A 377 8.44 23.74 7.03
N ARG A 378 9.32 24.38 6.25
CA ARG A 378 9.49 25.86 6.26
C ARG A 378 8.21 26.61 5.92
N ARG A 379 7.37 26.03 5.07
CA ARG A 379 6.07 26.60 4.68
C ARG A 379 4.97 26.33 5.72
N SER A 380 5.16 25.38 6.63
CA SER A 380 4.15 25.00 7.61
C SER A 380 4.14 25.98 8.79
N LYS A 381 2.93 26.44 9.15
CA LYS A 381 2.70 27.23 10.37
C LYS A 381 2.52 26.37 11.62
N ARG A 382 2.45 25.04 11.46
CA ARG A 382 2.33 24.08 12.57
C ARG A 382 3.53 23.14 12.57
N SER A 383 3.89 22.66 13.75
CA SER A 383 4.90 21.61 13.88
C SER A 383 4.44 20.33 13.18
N VAL A 384 5.39 19.60 12.61
CA VAL A 384 5.14 18.34 11.90
C VAL A 384 5.69 17.21 12.76
N ARG A 385 4.81 16.30 13.18
CA ARG A 385 5.22 15.08 13.89
C ARG A 385 5.27 13.91 12.92
N THR A 386 6.41 13.23 12.82
CA THR A 386 6.59 12.07 11.95
C THR A 386 7.63 11.12 12.52
N ASN A 387 7.67 9.90 12.01
CA ASN A 387 8.75 8.95 12.26
C ASN A 387 9.61 8.83 11.01
N VAL A 388 10.88 8.51 11.17
CA VAL A 388 11.77 8.18 10.07
C VAL A 388 12.45 6.86 10.44
N LEU A 389 12.19 5.79 9.71
CA LEU A 389 12.87 4.52 9.91
C LEU A 389 13.68 4.18 8.66
N ALA A 390 14.90 3.71 8.88
CA ALA A 390 15.76 3.15 7.87
C ALA A 390 16.09 1.70 8.21
N ALA A 391 15.60 0.77 7.39
CA ALA A 391 15.82 -0.66 7.52
C ALA A 391 16.91 -1.12 6.54
N THR A 392 18.02 -1.64 7.06
CA THR A 392 19.21 -2.05 6.29
C THR A 392 19.21 -3.55 5.93
N GLY A 393 18.11 -4.25 6.26
CA GLY A 393 18.05 -5.71 6.22
C GLY A 393 18.83 -6.42 7.36
N GLN A 394 19.70 -5.75 8.10
CA GLN A 394 20.32 -6.32 9.32
C GLN A 394 19.72 -5.72 10.58
N PHE A 395 19.48 -4.42 10.55
CA PHE A 395 18.88 -3.69 11.65
C PHE A 395 18.04 -2.53 11.11
N THR A 396 17.16 -2.01 11.96
CA THR A 396 16.40 -0.78 11.69
C THR A 396 16.86 0.31 12.65
N ILE A 397 17.14 1.49 12.12
CA ILE A 397 17.42 2.69 12.94
C ILE A 397 16.54 3.84 12.52
N GLY A 398 16.24 4.73 13.45
CA GLY A 398 15.38 5.85 13.12
C GLY A 398 14.96 6.68 14.31
N THR A 399 13.90 7.45 14.10
CA THR A 399 13.28 8.31 15.09
C THR A 399 11.80 7.98 15.20
N GLN A 400 11.28 7.93 16.43
CA GLN A 400 9.85 7.79 16.70
C GLN A 400 9.34 9.01 17.44
N GLY A 401 8.28 9.62 16.91
CA GLY A 401 7.63 10.78 17.49
C GLY A 401 8.35 12.10 17.25
N ALA A 402 9.32 12.14 16.33
CA ALA A 402 10.11 13.34 16.04
C ALA A 402 9.20 14.52 15.62
N VAL A 403 9.46 15.68 16.22
CA VAL A 403 8.72 16.92 15.97
C VAL A 403 9.63 17.93 15.29
N ILE A 404 9.26 18.30 14.07
CA ILE A 404 9.90 19.39 13.32
C ILE A 404 9.11 20.66 13.65
N PRO A 405 9.74 21.68 14.25
CA PRO A 405 9.06 22.92 14.59
C PRO A 405 8.43 23.60 13.37
N ALA A 406 7.41 24.42 13.62
CA ALA A 406 6.84 25.27 12.58
C ALA A 406 7.92 26.15 11.93
N ARG A 407 7.85 26.31 10.60
CA ARG A 407 8.83 27.08 9.82
C ARG A 407 10.28 26.64 10.01
N ALA A 408 10.51 25.32 10.09
CA ALA A 408 11.84 24.73 10.26
C ALA A 408 12.12 23.60 9.26
N VAL A 409 13.37 23.12 9.25
CA VAL A 409 13.80 21.91 8.54
C VAL A 409 14.37 20.94 9.58
N GLY A 410 13.88 19.70 9.57
CA GLY A 410 14.48 18.59 10.32
C GLY A 410 15.41 17.77 9.41
N ALA A 411 16.47 17.19 9.97
CA ALA A 411 17.43 16.37 9.24
C ALA A 411 17.88 15.16 10.07
N VAL A 412 17.68 13.95 9.53
CA VAL A 412 18.19 12.70 10.09
C VAL A 412 19.38 12.24 9.25
N GLY A 413 20.58 12.28 9.82
CA GLY A 413 21.78 11.66 9.28
C GLY A 413 21.87 10.19 9.71
N LEU A 414 22.13 9.31 8.76
CA LEU A 414 22.26 7.88 8.97
C LEU A 414 23.56 7.38 8.38
N VAL A 415 24.29 6.62 9.19
CA VAL A 415 25.52 5.94 8.78
C VAL A 415 25.35 4.45 9.05
N PRO A 416 24.72 3.71 8.12
CA PRO A 416 24.38 2.30 8.30
C PRO A 416 25.58 1.43 8.73
N ASN A 417 26.73 1.54 8.06
CA ASN A 417 27.89 0.70 8.38
C ASN A 417 28.41 0.85 9.83
N LYS A 418 28.18 2.01 10.44
CA LYS A 418 28.61 2.30 11.81
C LYS A 418 27.47 2.12 12.82
N GLY A 419 26.28 1.75 12.35
CA GLY A 419 25.04 1.71 13.13
C GLY A 419 24.71 3.04 13.80
N LEU A 420 25.17 4.15 13.21
CA LEU A 420 25.10 5.48 13.81
C LEU A 420 23.94 6.26 13.21
N ILE A 421 23.17 6.89 14.09
CA ILE A 421 22.13 7.85 13.74
C ILE A 421 22.44 9.18 14.42
N VAL A 422 22.25 10.26 13.65
CA VAL A 422 22.36 11.64 14.09
C VAL A 422 21.06 12.31 13.69
N TYR A 423 20.33 12.91 14.62
CA TYR A 423 19.13 13.67 14.27
C TYR A 423 19.19 15.08 14.86
N GLY A 424 18.68 16.06 14.12
CA GLY A 424 18.54 17.44 14.58
C GLY A 424 17.64 18.30 13.70
N SER A 425 17.31 19.50 14.17
CA SER A 425 16.62 20.53 13.39
C SER A 425 17.17 21.92 13.66
N GLN A 426 16.90 22.85 12.75
CA GLN A 426 17.39 24.23 12.81
C GLN A 426 16.82 25.09 13.96
N LYS A 427 15.79 24.64 14.70
CA LYS A 427 15.05 25.48 15.67
C LYS A 427 14.67 24.79 16.98
N GLY A 428 15.56 23.97 17.56
CA GLY A 428 15.24 23.29 18.84
C GLY A 428 14.12 22.28 18.64
N SER A 429 14.44 21.10 18.14
CA SER A 429 13.46 20.04 17.89
C SER A 429 13.36 19.09 19.07
N ASP A 430 12.13 18.71 19.41
CA ASP A 430 11.89 17.46 20.14
C ASP A 430 12.18 16.30 19.18
N LEU A 431 13.26 15.60 19.46
CA LEU A 431 13.75 14.55 18.59
C LEU A 431 12.98 13.24 18.70
N GLY A 432 12.00 13.17 19.61
CA GLY A 432 11.37 11.91 19.99
C GLY A 432 12.41 10.90 20.48
N SER A 433 12.13 9.62 20.27
CA SER A 433 13.03 8.53 20.66
C SER A 433 13.87 8.09 19.46
N LEU A 434 15.17 7.89 19.68
CA LEU A 434 15.99 7.09 18.76
C LEU A 434 15.56 5.63 18.89
N ILE A 435 15.35 4.98 17.75
CA ILE A 435 14.96 3.58 17.68
C ILE A 435 16.11 2.77 17.09
N PHE A 436 16.45 1.66 17.72
CA PHE A 436 17.42 0.68 17.25
C PHE A 436 16.82 -0.71 17.33
N VAL A 437 16.68 -1.38 16.19
CA VAL A 437 16.14 -2.74 16.14
C VAL A 437 17.19 -3.68 15.58
N ASP A 438 17.73 -4.57 16.41
CA ASP A 438 18.56 -5.70 15.99
C ASP A 438 17.65 -6.90 15.70
N ALA A 439 17.58 -7.33 14.44
CA ALA A 439 16.63 -8.35 13.96
C ALA A 439 17.35 -9.65 13.56
N LEU A 440 17.43 -10.59 14.51
CA LEU A 440 17.96 -11.93 14.30
C LEU A 440 16.85 -12.92 13.84
N PRO A 441 17.20 -14.14 13.37
CA PRO A 441 16.22 -15.10 12.87
C PRO A 441 15.08 -15.50 13.80
N THR A 442 15.28 -15.42 15.13
CA THR A 442 14.29 -15.86 16.13
C THR A 442 14.11 -14.83 17.25
N MET A 443 14.66 -13.63 17.07
CA MET A 443 14.86 -12.69 18.17
C MET A 443 14.96 -11.28 17.60
N GLN A 444 14.25 -10.34 18.22
CA GLN A 444 14.32 -8.93 17.93
C GLN A 444 14.62 -8.19 19.23
N VAL A 445 15.58 -7.28 19.20
CA VAL A 445 15.82 -6.35 20.31
C VAL A 445 15.60 -4.95 19.80
N GLU A 446 14.55 -4.31 20.30
CA GLU A 446 14.25 -2.92 20.06
C GLU A 446 14.72 -2.10 21.26
N VAL A 447 15.56 -1.11 21.02
CA VAL A 447 15.96 -0.13 22.03
C VAL A 447 15.45 1.23 21.59
N GLN A 448 14.57 1.80 22.40
CA GLN A 448 14.13 3.17 22.30
C GLN A 448 14.92 4.02 23.30
N ALA A 449 15.40 5.18 22.86
CA ALA A 449 16.29 5.99 23.68
C ALA A 449 16.04 7.48 23.50
N THR A 450 16.13 8.21 24.61
CA THR A 450 16.06 9.67 24.66
C THR A 450 17.20 10.21 25.52
N THR A 451 17.62 11.45 25.26
CA THR A 451 18.53 12.20 26.13
C THR A 451 18.08 13.65 26.22
N GLY A 452 18.40 14.32 27.32
CA GLY A 452 18.23 15.76 27.47
C GLY A 452 19.53 16.40 27.94
N SER A 453 19.95 17.49 27.30
CA SER A 453 21.04 18.37 27.75
C SER A 453 20.58 19.82 27.77
N THR A 454 21.15 20.61 28.69
CA THR A 454 20.98 22.06 28.76
C THR A 454 21.81 22.73 27.66
N GLY A 455 21.34 22.76 26.41
CA GLY A 455 22.04 23.55 25.40
C GLY A 455 21.71 23.27 23.94
N ASP A 456 21.47 22.01 23.55
CA ASP A 456 21.17 21.68 22.15
C ASP A 456 20.40 20.36 22.00
N PRO A 457 19.55 20.24 20.96
CA PRO A 457 18.56 19.17 20.87
C PRO A 457 19.10 17.86 20.29
N PHE A 458 20.36 17.75 19.85
CA PHE A 458 20.79 16.59 19.06
C PHE A 458 20.80 15.29 19.88
N LEU A 459 20.32 14.20 19.28
CA LEU A 459 20.37 12.87 19.85
C LEU A 459 21.35 12.05 19.04
N LEU A 460 22.35 11.49 19.73
CA LEU A 460 23.34 10.62 19.13
C LEU A 460 23.23 9.23 19.74
N GLY A 461 23.03 8.24 18.87
CA GLY A 461 23.02 6.86 19.29
C GLY A 461 23.68 5.96 18.26
N GLN A 462 24.26 4.88 18.78
CA GLN A 462 25.00 3.92 17.99
C GLN A 462 24.60 2.49 18.37
N LEU A 463 24.08 1.76 17.39
CA LEU A 463 23.95 0.31 17.45
C LEU A 463 25.29 -0.34 17.07
N LYS A 464 25.89 -1.05 18.02
CA LYS A 464 27.00 -1.97 17.79
C LYS A 464 26.44 -3.39 17.65
N GLU A 465 25.84 -3.67 16.51
CA GLU A 465 25.14 -4.94 16.19
C GLU A 465 25.95 -6.18 16.61
N ARG A 466 27.18 -6.34 16.10
CA ARG A 466 28.06 -7.49 16.46
C ARG A 466 28.34 -7.60 17.96
N ALA A 467 28.41 -6.48 18.66
CA ALA A 467 28.67 -6.45 20.09
C ALA A 467 27.39 -6.50 20.94
N LYS A 468 26.20 -6.52 20.30
CA LYS A 468 24.88 -6.53 20.93
C LYS A 468 24.69 -5.42 21.96
N LYS A 469 25.05 -4.20 21.55
CA LYS A 469 25.04 -3.00 22.41
C LYS A 469 24.44 -1.81 21.69
N VAL A 470 23.62 -1.04 22.39
CA VAL A 470 23.21 0.30 21.99
C VAL A 470 23.88 1.30 22.91
N ARG A 471 24.54 2.30 22.32
CA ARG A 471 25.19 3.41 23.03
C ARG A 471 24.43 4.69 22.76
N ILE A 472 24.16 5.45 23.81
CA ILE A 472 23.40 6.69 23.76
C ILE A 472 24.24 7.77 24.43
N PHE A 473 24.35 8.93 23.80
CA PHE A 473 25.20 10.02 24.29
C PHE A 473 24.69 11.39 23.86
N THR A 474 25.08 12.41 24.63
CA THR A 474 24.77 13.81 24.36
C THR A 474 25.68 14.37 23.25
N PRO A 475 25.23 15.41 22.54
CA PRO A 475 26.04 16.16 21.58
C PRO A 475 27.24 16.80 22.28
N ASP A 476 28.36 16.86 21.57
CA ASP A 476 29.62 17.48 22.02
C ASP A 476 30.13 17.01 23.39
N GLY A 477 29.61 15.86 23.84
CA GLY A 477 29.93 15.29 25.14
C GLY A 477 29.47 16.13 26.33
N GLN A 478 28.45 16.98 26.19
CA GLN A 478 27.91 17.78 27.29
C GLN A 478 27.33 16.92 28.42
N GLN A 479 27.21 17.48 29.62
CA GLN A 479 26.49 16.82 30.72
C GLN A 479 24.98 16.83 30.43
N GLY A 480 24.26 15.81 30.91
CA GLY A 480 22.82 15.71 30.67
C GLY A 480 22.17 14.54 31.40
N ARG A 481 20.98 14.15 30.93
CA ARG A 481 20.24 12.97 31.37
C ARG A 481 19.97 12.07 30.16
N ALA A 482 20.00 10.76 30.36
CA ALA A 482 19.63 9.79 29.34
C ALA A 482 18.66 8.76 29.89
N GLU A 483 17.69 8.39 29.05
CA GLU A 483 16.72 7.35 29.32
C GLU A 483 16.71 6.37 28.14
N ALA A 484 16.62 5.09 28.45
CA ALA A 484 16.58 4.03 27.46
C ALA A 484 15.60 2.95 27.91
N SER A 485 14.66 2.60 27.04
CA SER A 485 13.82 1.41 27.18
C SER A 485 14.23 0.40 26.12
N ALA A 486 14.46 -0.85 26.52
CA ALA A 486 14.68 -1.95 25.61
C ALA A 486 13.51 -2.92 25.69
N VAL A 487 12.84 -3.13 24.56
CA VAL A 487 11.83 -4.16 24.35
C VAL A 487 12.48 -5.33 23.62
N LEU A 488 12.54 -6.47 24.28
CA LEU A 488 13.16 -7.68 23.76
C LEU A 488 12.06 -8.68 23.43
N VAL A 489 11.90 -8.95 22.14
CA VAL A 489 10.95 -9.92 21.62
C VAL A 489 11.71 -11.16 21.18
N TYR A 490 11.36 -12.31 21.73
CA TYR A 490 11.89 -13.60 21.28
C TYR A 490 10.76 -14.49 20.81
N ALA A 491 10.92 -15.11 19.65
CA ALA A 491 9.99 -16.09 19.12
C ALA A 491 10.71 -17.44 18.93
N ASN A 492 10.28 -18.47 19.64
CA ASN A 492 10.90 -19.79 19.49
C ASN A 492 10.37 -20.56 18.27
N LYS A 493 11.08 -21.62 17.88
CA LYS A 493 10.67 -22.51 16.78
C LYS A 493 9.26 -23.14 16.97
N ARG A 494 8.72 -23.15 18.20
CA ARG A 494 7.37 -23.65 18.51
C ARG A 494 6.28 -22.56 18.47
N GLY A 495 6.63 -21.30 18.11
CA GLY A 495 5.67 -20.19 17.99
C GLY A 495 5.26 -19.55 19.33
N ARG A 496 5.96 -19.87 20.43
CA ARG A 496 5.80 -19.13 21.68
C ARG A 496 6.71 -17.90 21.64
N SER A 497 6.10 -16.75 21.87
CA SER A 497 6.79 -15.46 21.89
C SER A 497 6.84 -14.93 23.33
N MET A 498 7.94 -14.26 23.68
CA MET A 498 8.14 -13.62 24.98
C MET A 498 8.56 -12.17 24.75
N MET A 499 7.92 -11.25 25.46
CA MET A 499 8.30 -9.85 25.51
C MET A 499 8.86 -9.54 26.88
N LEU A 500 10.06 -8.94 26.90
CA LEU A 500 10.68 -8.42 28.10
C LEU A 500 10.96 -6.94 27.88
N GLU A 501 10.54 -6.11 28.82
CA GLU A 501 10.83 -4.69 28.81
C GLU A 501 11.86 -4.38 29.89
N ALA A 502 12.91 -3.63 29.54
CA ALA A 502 13.97 -3.23 30.45
C ALA A 502 14.25 -1.74 30.31
N GLN A 503 14.00 -0.98 31.36
CA GLN A 503 14.14 0.48 31.37
C GLN A 503 15.34 0.91 32.23
N ALA A 504 16.13 1.85 31.72
CA ALA A 504 17.24 2.50 32.39
C ALA A 504 17.09 4.02 32.31
N SER A 505 17.31 4.72 33.42
CA SER A 505 17.38 6.19 33.45
C SER A 505 18.55 6.62 34.32
N THR A 506 19.37 7.57 33.85
CA THR A 506 20.57 8.03 34.56
C THR A 506 21.02 9.42 34.10
N GLY A 507 21.71 10.14 34.98
CA GLY A 507 22.54 11.28 34.59
C GLY A 507 23.73 10.83 33.73
N LEU A 508 24.11 11.64 32.76
CA LEU A 508 25.30 11.49 31.93
C LEU A 508 26.35 12.53 32.31
N PRO A 509 27.54 12.10 32.77
CA PRO A 509 28.67 13.01 32.94
C PRO A 509 29.21 13.48 31.58
N ARG A 510 30.11 14.47 31.59
CA ARG A 510 30.76 14.96 30.37
C ARG A 510 31.47 13.81 29.65
N ASN A 511 31.25 13.67 28.34
CA ASN A 511 31.70 12.56 27.49
C ASN A 511 31.19 11.17 27.93
N GLY A 512 30.17 11.11 28.78
CA GLY A 512 29.52 9.90 29.23
C GLY A 512 28.64 9.28 28.15
N ARG A 513 28.51 7.96 28.18
CA ARG A 513 27.60 7.23 27.28
C ARG A 513 26.81 6.20 28.08
N LEU A 514 25.49 6.22 27.97
CA LEU A 514 24.64 5.14 28.47
C LEU A 514 24.74 3.97 27.50
N VAL A 515 25.00 2.77 28.02
CA VAL A 515 25.11 1.55 27.22
C VAL A 515 24.07 0.54 27.66
N MET A 516 23.17 0.19 26.75
CA MET A 516 22.28 -0.97 26.88
C MET A 516 22.98 -2.19 26.25
N ASP A 517 23.39 -3.14 27.08
CA ASP A 517 24.12 -4.35 26.67
C ASP A 517 23.22 -5.58 26.82
N TYR A 518 22.82 -6.14 25.69
CA TYR A 518 22.00 -7.36 25.60
C TYR A 518 22.82 -8.56 25.09
N SER A 519 24.16 -8.48 25.09
CA SER A 519 25.03 -9.56 24.61
C SER A 519 24.90 -10.88 25.37
N LYS A 520 24.55 -10.81 26.66
CA LYS A 520 24.31 -11.97 27.52
C LYS A 520 22.83 -12.33 27.63
N TRP A 521 21.94 -11.55 27.01
CA TRP A 521 20.52 -11.86 27.02
C TRP A 521 20.23 -13.06 26.13
N SER A 522 19.38 -13.93 26.65
CA SER A 522 18.80 -15.03 25.91
C SER A 522 17.47 -15.39 26.54
N PRO A 523 16.62 -16.18 25.87
CA PRO A 523 15.36 -16.66 26.45
C PRO A 523 15.56 -17.43 27.75
N LYS A 524 16.71 -18.11 27.90
CA LYS A 524 17.09 -18.86 29.11
C LYS A 524 17.71 -17.96 30.19
N LYS A 525 18.11 -16.73 29.84
CA LYS A 525 18.75 -15.74 30.74
C LYS A 525 18.07 -14.37 30.57
N PRO A 526 16.80 -14.20 30.99
CA PRO A 526 16.04 -12.96 30.81
C PRO A 526 16.67 -11.76 31.56
N ARG A 527 17.39 -12.00 32.66
CA ARG A 527 18.20 -10.97 33.37
C ARG A 527 19.58 -10.72 32.75
N GLY A 528 19.83 -11.23 31.53
CA GLY A 528 21.10 -11.07 30.83
C GLY A 528 21.32 -9.69 30.20
N ILE A 529 20.32 -8.80 30.29
CA ILE A 529 20.44 -7.40 29.90
C ILE A 529 21.10 -6.58 31.02
N ARG A 530 21.98 -5.65 30.66
CA ARG A 530 22.68 -4.76 31.58
C ARG A 530 22.66 -3.33 31.05
N ALA A 531 22.55 -2.35 31.94
CA ALA A 531 22.78 -0.95 31.64
C ALA A 531 23.99 -0.44 32.44
N PHE A 532 24.83 0.39 31.81
CA PHE A 532 25.94 1.05 32.48
C PHE A 532 26.33 2.34 31.75
N VAL A 533 26.88 3.31 32.49
CA VAL A 533 27.50 4.51 31.92
C VAL A 533 28.99 4.25 31.70
N THR A 534 29.49 4.55 30.51
CA THR A 534 30.93 4.61 30.23
C THR A 534 31.40 6.06 30.19
N ALA A 535 32.38 6.42 31.02
CA ALA A 535 33.03 7.73 31.01
C ALA A 535 34.49 7.60 31.45
N ARG A 536 35.42 8.24 30.73
CA ARG A 536 36.87 8.23 31.04
C ARG A 536 37.45 6.82 31.30
N GLY A 537 37.01 5.82 30.55
CA GLY A 537 37.45 4.42 30.70
C GLY A 537 36.69 3.60 31.75
N ASN A 538 35.97 4.25 32.68
CA ASN A 538 35.23 3.57 33.74
C ASN A 538 33.83 3.11 33.29
N LYS A 539 33.31 2.06 33.93
CA LYS A 539 31.96 1.53 33.75
C LYS A 539 31.19 1.59 35.06
N THR A 540 30.16 2.42 35.11
CA THR A 540 29.29 2.54 36.29
C THR A 540 27.94 1.86 36.00
N PRO A 541 27.53 0.82 36.75
CA PRO A 541 26.25 0.15 36.54
C PRO A 541 25.06 1.11 36.70
N VAL A 542 24.01 0.91 35.90
CA VAL A 542 22.73 1.61 36.01
C VAL A 542 21.65 0.59 36.35
N ARG A 543 20.78 0.93 37.31
CA ARG A 543 19.68 0.07 37.72
C ARG A 543 18.67 -0.08 36.57
N LEU A 544 18.25 -1.32 36.33
CA LEU A 544 17.20 -1.65 35.36
C LEU A 544 15.88 -1.92 36.08
N GLN A 545 14.79 -1.39 35.52
CA GLN A 545 13.43 -1.84 35.83
C GLN A 545 13.01 -2.85 34.76
N ILE A 546 12.66 -4.07 35.16
CA ILE A 546 12.34 -5.16 34.21
C ILE A 546 10.88 -5.59 34.37
N GLY A 547 10.11 -5.45 33.29
CA GLY A 547 8.75 -5.99 33.15
C GLY A 547 8.73 -7.21 32.24
N LYS A 548 7.83 -8.17 32.50
CA LYS A 548 7.64 -9.35 31.65
C LYS A 548 6.16 -9.50 31.32
N SER A 549 5.86 -9.71 30.04
CA SER A 549 4.52 -10.01 29.56
C SER A 549 4.55 -11.10 28.47
N PRO A 550 3.43 -11.80 28.23
CA PRO A 550 3.24 -12.53 26.98
C PRO A 550 3.36 -11.54 25.81
N ALA A 551 4.09 -11.93 24.75
CA ALA A 551 4.22 -11.13 23.53
C ALA A 551 3.00 -11.26 22.62
#